data_AF-V7PII0-F1
#
_entry.id   AF-V7PII0-F1
#
_cell.length_a   1.000
_cell.length_b   1.000
_cell.length_c   1.000
_cell.angle_alpha   90.00
_cell.angle_beta   90.00
_cell.angle_gamma   90.00
#
_symmetry.space_group_name_H-M   'P 1'
#
loop_
_entity.id
_entity.type
_entity.pdbx_description
1 polymer ?
#
loop_
_entity_poly.entity_id
_entity_poly.type
_entity_poly.pdbx_seq_one_letter_code
_entity_poly.pdbx_strand_id
1 'polypeptide(L)'
;MENDDNIFNFILKDNKVIIGGKLNINLNITNDTLLSYTLHAKSVKYFYYPMGANPTCFLYNGGVEDASSNQLPLQHKSEIAIPLNQNENGLTTEIFLKIKYRLLKPFTYIYTIPLHLGYIILNSHKREIQSLYNDCKRFNILYFSVLFDELYISNKIKKINNDKRYELIFSCKCFVDDNVDNFFNSSPVHKNIILENLNNDPNLVDDLNNSSPVNKNMILENLDNDPNLVDLNNSSPVNKNMILENLDNDPNLVDDLNNSNLE
;
A
#
# COMPACT_ATOMS: atom_id res chain seq x y z
N MET A 1 9.85 -3.20 -7.32
CA MET A 1 9.66 -1.75 -7.42
C MET A 1 9.29 -1.31 -6.03
N GLU A 2 10.18 -0.61 -5.34
CA GLU A 2 9.83 0.10 -4.12
C GLU A 2 8.92 1.25 -4.54
N ASN A 3 7.69 1.26 -4.02
CA ASN A 3 6.82 2.42 -4.13
C ASN A 3 6.90 3.12 -2.78
N ASP A 4 7.75 4.13 -2.70
CA ASP A 4 8.00 4.89 -1.47
C ASP A 4 6.74 5.61 -0.94
N ASP A 5 5.70 5.71 -1.78
CA ASP A 5 4.41 6.31 -1.45
C ASP A 5 3.49 5.34 -0.70
N ASN A 6 3.77 4.03 -0.76
CA ASN A 6 2.95 3.04 -0.07
C ASN A 6 3.32 3.04 1.42
N ILE A 7 2.41 3.55 2.25
CA ILE A 7 2.54 3.57 3.71
C ILE A 7 1.39 2.78 4.34
N PHE A 8 1.74 1.82 5.21
CA PHE A 8 0.80 1.10 6.05
C PHE A 8 0.82 1.66 7.48
N ASN A 9 -0.35 2.01 8.01
CA ASN A 9 -0.48 2.73 9.26
C ASN A 9 -1.09 1.85 10.35
N PHE A 10 -0.64 2.09 11.59
CA PHE A 10 -1.27 1.65 12.83
C PHE A 10 -1.55 2.89 13.66
N ILE A 11 -2.82 3.21 13.89
CA ILE A 11 -3.24 4.44 14.58
C ILE A 11 -4.30 4.18 15.64
N LEU A 12 -4.37 5.06 16.63
CA LEU A 12 -5.46 5.10 17.60
C LEU A 12 -6.36 6.31 17.28
N LYS A 13 -7.62 6.05 16.91
CA LYS A 13 -8.61 7.09 16.62
C LYS A 13 -9.92 6.75 17.32
N ASP A 14 -10.49 7.72 18.04
CA ASP A 14 -11.75 7.55 18.79
C ASP A 14 -11.77 6.29 19.69
N ASN A 15 -10.65 6.05 20.39
CA ASN A 15 -10.39 4.84 21.22
C ASN A 15 -10.47 3.50 20.46
N LYS A 16 -10.32 3.52 19.14
CA LYS A 16 -10.26 2.33 18.28
C LYS A 16 -8.91 2.26 17.61
N VAL A 17 -8.33 1.06 17.60
CA VAL A 17 -7.12 0.81 16.81
C VAL A 17 -7.53 0.58 15.37
N ILE A 18 -6.99 1.39 14.48
CA ILE A 18 -7.21 1.30 13.04
C ILE A 18 -5.89 0.91 12.39
N ILE A 19 -5.95 -0.02 11.45
CA ILE A 19 -4.80 -0.39 10.63
C ILE A 19 -5.15 -0.32 9.14
N GLY A 20 -4.18 -0.02 8.30
CA GLY A 20 -4.35 -0.06 6.85
C GLY A 20 -3.56 0.99 6.10
N GLY A 21 -3.86 1.15 4.82
CA GLY A 21 -3.21 2.10 3.94
C GLY A 21 -3.73 1.99 2.51
N LYS A 22 -3.51 3.03 1.70
CA LYS A 22 -3.79 3.02 0.27
C LYS A 22 -2.57 2.54 -0.50
N LEU A 23 -2.42 1.22 -0.60
CA LEU A 23 -1.26 0.63 -1.27
C LEU A 23 -1.55 0.49 -2.77
N ASN A 24 -0.69 1.08 -3.59
CA ASN A 24 -0.76 1.03 -5.05
C ASN A 24 0.37 0.15 -5.58
N ILE A 25 0.01 -0.97 -6.20
CA ILE A 25 0.95 -1.97 -6.72
C ILE A 25 1.10 -1.76 -8.22
N ASN A 26 2.27 -1.32 -8.67
CA ASN A 26 2.53 -1.04 -10.08
C ASN A 26 3.04 -2.29 -10.81
N LEU A 27 2.30 -2.73 -11.82
CA LEU A 27 2.68 -3.77 -12.77
C LEU A 27 3.18 -3.17 -14.07
N ASN A 28 4.40 -3.51 -14.45
CA ASN A 28 4.93 -3.19 -15.77
C ASN A 28 4.58 -4.32 -16.74
N ILE A 29 3.76 -4.00 -17.74
CA ILE A 29 3.32 -4.95 -18.75
C ILE A 29 3.90 -4.53 -20.08
N THR A 30 4.72 -5.40 -20.65
CA THR A 30 5.30 -5.22 -21.99
C THR A 30 4.54 -6.10 -22.99
N ASN A 31 4.10 -5.52 -24.10
CA ASN A 31 3.53 -6.26 -25.21
C ASN A 31 4.54 -6.30 -26.37
N ASP A 32 5.11 -7.49 -26.59
CA ASP A 32 6.04 -7.75 -27.68
C ASP A 32 5.35 -8.33 -28.93
N THR A 33 4.01 -8.37 -28.94
CA THR A 33 3.22 -8.94 -30.03
C THR A 33 2.59 -7.87 -30.93
N LEU A 34 2.34 -8.24 -32.19
CA LEU A 34 1.62 -7.41 -33.16
C LEU A 34 0.10 -7.36 -32.94
N LEU A 35 -0.42 -8.11 -31.95
CA LEU A 35 -1.85 -8.21 -31.66
C LEU A 35 -2.18 -7.56 -30.33
N SER A 36 -3.31 -6.85 -30.28
CA SER A 36 -3.89 -6.46 -29.00
C SER A 36 -4.49 -7.69 -28.34
N TYR A 37 -4.32 -7.81 -27.04
CA TYR A 37 -4.98 -8.83 -26.24
C TYR A 37 -5.47 -8.24 -24.93
N THR A 38 -6.42 -8.92 -24.32
CA THR A 38 -6.84 -8.65 -22.96
C THR A 38 -6.20 -9.68 -22.05
N LEU A 39 -5.46 -9.24 -21.04
CA LEU A 39 -5.00 -10.08 -19.95
C LEU A 39 -6.11 -10.17 -18.90
N HIS A 40 -6.40 -11.38 -18.46
CA HIS A 40 -7.37 -11.67 -17.42
C HIS A 40 -6.70 -12.46 -16.29
N ALA A 41 -7.01 -12.08 -15.05
CA ALA A 41 -6.81 -12.92 -13.86
C ALA A 41 -8.16 -13.04 -13.16
N LYS A 42 -8.73 -14.24 -13.09
CA LYS A 42 -10.04 -14.44 -12.43
C LYS A 42 -9.93 -14.56 -10.92
N SER A 43 -8.72 -14.72 -10.41
CA SER A 43 -8.47 -14.72 -8.98
C SER A 43 -7.22 -13.92 -8.69
N VAL A 44 -7.39 -12.86 -7.92
CA VAL A 44 -6.33 -12.03 -7.37
C VAL A 44 -6.40 -12.14 -5.86
N LYS A 45 -5.30 -12.57 -5.24
CA LYS A 45 -5.18 -12.77 -3.79
C LYS A 45 -4.02 -11.98 -3.23
N TYR A 46 -4.15 -11.54 -1.99
CA TYR A 46 -3.11 -10.77 -1.31
C TYR A 46 -2.59 -11.52 -0.11
N PHE A 47 -1.29 -11.42 0.13
CA PHE A 47 -0.65 -12.07 1.27
C PHE A 47 0.24 -11.09 2.01
N TYR A 48 0.31 -11.25 3.33
CA TYR A 48 1.34 -10.64 4.18
C TYR A 48 2.44 -11.66 4.48
N TYR A 49 3.69 -11.21 4.42
CA TYR A 49 4.88 -11.99 4.76
C TYR A 49 5.50 -11.53 6.09
N PRO A 50 5.36 -12.33 7.16
CA PRO A 50 6.05 -12.05 8.40
C PRO A 50 7.58 -12.09 8.25
N MET A 51 8.26 -11.10 8.82
CA MET A 51 9.73 -10.96 8.79
C MET A 51 10.42 -11.69 9.94
N GLY A 52 9.71 -11.85 11.07
CA GLY A 52 10.21 -12.58 12.23
C GLY A 52 11.25 -11.80 13.06
N ALA A 53 12.02 -12.52 13.87
CA ALA A 53 12.89 -11.91 14.88
C ALA A 53 14.20 -11.30 14.33
N ASN A 54 14.49 -11.36 13.04
CA ASN A 54 15.66 -10.74 12.42
C ASN A 54 15.39 -10.54 10.92
N PRO A 55 15.81 -9.43 10.28
CA PRO A 55 15.71 -9.28 8.82
C PRO A 55 16.43 -10.38 8.04
N THR A 56 17.46 -11.03 8.61
CA THR A 56 18.09 -12.20 7.98
C THR A 56 17.19 -13.45 8.02
N CYS A 57 16.16 -13.44 8.86
CA CYS A 57 15.09 -14.44 8.88
C CYS A 57 13.92 -14.07 7.96
N PHE A 58 14.01 -12.94 7.24
CA PHE A 58 13.14 -12.67 6.11
C PHE A 58 13.14 -13.92 5.23
N LEU A 59 11.94 -14.36 4.83
CA LEU A 59 11.67 -15.61 4.12
C LEU A 59 11.70 -16.89 4.97
N TYR A 60 12.43 -16.97 6.09
CA TYR A 60 12.64 -18.24 6.80
C TYR A 60 11.76 -18.47 8.01
N ASN A 61 11.43 -17.44 8.81
CA ASN A 61 10.75 -17.66 10.10
C ASN A 61 9.54 -16.73 10.22
N GLY A 62 8.35 -17.26 9.94
CA GLY A 62 7.12 -16.49 9.88
C GLY A 62 6.60 -16.00 11.24
N GLY A 63 7.39 -15.22 11.98
CA GLY A 63 6.98 -14.63 13.25
C GLY A 63 6.79 -15.63 14.40
N VAL A 64 7.10 -16.91 14.19
CA VAL A 64 7.03 -17.96 15.23
C VAL A 64 8.45 -18.30 15.67
N GLU A 65 8.64 -18.32 16.98
CA GLU A 65 9.90 -18.43 17.74
C GLU A 65 10.71 -19.73 17.52
N ASP A 66 10.44 -20.50 16.47
CA ASP A 66 11.20 -21.73 16.23
C ASP A 66 12.52 -21.41 15.56
N ALA A 67 13.61 -21.63 16.31
CA ALA A 67 14.97 -21.67 15.79
C ALA A 67 15.14 -22.86 14.85
N SER A 68 14.67 -22.77 13.60
CA SER A 68 14.94 -23.83 12.63
C SER A 68 15.40 -23.27 11.29
N SER A 69 16.70 -23.39 11.07
CA SER A 69 17.40 -23.20 9.80
C SER A 69 16.93 -24.13 8.65
N ASN A 70 15.79 -24.81 8.82
CA ASN A 70 15.27 -25.85 7.92
C ASN A 70 13.91 -25.48 7.29
N GLN A 71 13.42 -24.26 7.49
CA GLN A 71 12.18 -23.79 6.85
C GLN A 71 12.45 -23.37 5.40
N LEU A 72 11.49 -23.63 4.51
CA LEU A 72 11.59 -23.17 3.12
C LEU A 72 11.32 -21.66 3.08
N PRO A 73 12.15 -20.89 2.35
CA PRO A 73 11.90 -19.48 2.09
C PRO A 73 10.47 -19.22 1.61
N LEU A 74 9.83 -18.17 2.11
CA LEU A 74 8.51 -17.68 1.69
C LEU A 74 7.35 -18.65 1.91
N GLN A 75 7.54 -19.71 2.69
CA GLN A 75 6.50 -20.70 2.96
C GLN A 75 5.42 -20.14 3.90
N HIS A 76 5.82 -19.29 4.85
CA HIS A 76 4.92 -18.70 5.82
C HIS A 76 4.41 -17.34 5.34
N LYS A 77 3.13 -17.31 4.97
CA LYS A 77 2.39 -16.11 4.60
C LYS A 77 0.95 -16.23 5.05
N SER A 78 0.31 -15.09 5.27
CA SER A 78 -1.10 -15.00 5.66
C SER A 78 -1.90 -14.36 4.54
N GLU A 79 -2.93 -15.04 4.05
CA GLU A 79 -3.88 -14.47 3.08
C GLU A 79 -4.69 -13.36 3.76
N ILE A 80 -4.80 -12.20 3.10
CA ILE A 80 -5.70 -11.13 3.53
C ILE A 80 -7.10 -11.53 3.05
N ALA A 81 -8.02 -11.71 3.99
CA ALA A 81 -9.38 -12.14 3.67
C ALA A 81 -10.09 -11.15 2.74
N ILE A 82 -10.94 -11.67 1.84
CA ILE A 82 -11.88 -10.83 1.09
C ILE A 82 -12.87 -10.22 2.10
N PRO A 83 -13.00 -8.88 2.17
CA PRO A 83 -13.85 -8.21 3.13
C PRO A 83 -15.32 -8.58 2.98
N LEU A 84 -16.05 -8.65 4.10
CA LEU A 84 -17.48 -9.00 4.10
C LEU A 84 -18.34 -8.04 3.28
N ASN A 85 -17.99 -6.75 3.31
CA ASN A 85 -18.70 -5.71 2.59
C ASN A 85 -18.37 -5.65 1.09
N GLN A 86 -17.50 -6.54 0.58
CA GLN A 86 -17.12 -6.65 -0.83
C GLN A 86 -16.82 -5.29 -1.48
N ASN A 87 -16.15 -4.40 -0.75
CA ASN A 87 -15.81 -3.08 -1.26
C ASN A 87 -14.68 -3.20 -2.30
N GLU A 88 -15.05 -3.52 -3.54
CA GLU A 88 -14.14 -3.73 -4.68
C GLU A 88 -13.38 -2.48 -5.09
N ASN A 89 -13.84 -1.28 -4.69
CA ASN A 89 -13.19 -0.02 -5.05
C ASN A 89 -11.77 0.09 -4.48
N GLY A 90 -11.45 -0.65 -3.42
CA GLY A 90 -10.14 -0.65 -2.78
C GLY A 90 -9.37 -1.97 -2.90
N LEU A 91 -10.04 -3.10 -3.14
CA LEU A 91 -9.40 -4.42 -3.13
C LEU A 91 -9.72 -5.18 -4.42
N THR A 92 -8.77 -5.20 -5.35
CA THR A 92 -8.97 -5.88 -6.64
C THR A 92 -8.95 -7.40 -6.48
N THR A 93 -10.05 -8.09 -6.79
CA THR A 93 -10.17 -9.57 -6.76
C THR A 93 -10.09 -10.21 -8.14
N GLU A 94 -10.30 -9.43 -9.20
CA GLU A 94 -10.15 -9.84 -10.61
C GLU A 94 -9.44 -8.75 -11.41
N ILE A 95 -8.69 -9.14 -12.44
CA ILE A 95 -8.02 -8.20 -13.35
C ILE A 95 -8.54 -8.37 -14.77
N PHE A 96 -8.81 -7.23 -15.40
CA PHE A 96 -9.16 -7.11 -16.80
C PHE A 96 -8.34 -5.99 -17.45
N LEU A 97 -7.36 -6.35 -18.29
CA LEU A 97 -6.38 -5.42 -18.83
C LEU A 97 -6.32 -5.47 -20.35
N LYS A 98 -6.81 -4.42 -21.01
CA LYS A 98 -6.72 -4.27 -22.47
C LYS A 98 -5.33 -3.76 -22.86
N ILE A 99 -4.52 -4.64 -23.43
CA ILE A 99 -3.15 -4.35 -23.84
C ILE A 99 -3.15 -4.11 -25.35
N LYS A 100 -2.81 -2.88 -25.75
CA LYS A 100 -2.75 -2.46 -27.16
C LYS A 100 -1.50 -3.04 -27.83
N TYR A 101 -1.57 -3.30 -29.13
CA TYR A 101 -0.38 -3.63 -29.94
C TYR A 101 0.39 -2.35 -30.30
N ARG A 102 1.69 -2.50 -30.63
CA ARG A 102 2.44 -1.47 -31.36
C ARG A 102 3.36 -2.11 -32.40
N LEU A 103 3.41 -1.50 -33.58
CA LEU A 103 4.11 -2.01 -34.76
C LEU A 103 5.63 -1.77 -34.76
N LEU A 104 6.11 -0.76 -34.01
CA LEU A 104 7.48 -0.23 -34.21
C LEU A 104 8.38 -0.25 -32.97
N LYS A 105 7.83 -0.23 -31.75
CA LYS A 105 8.59 -0.27 -30.50
C LYS A 105 7.79 -0.97 -29.40
N PRO A 106 8.44 -1.79 -28.54
CA PRO A 106 7.79 -2.33 -27.35
C PRO A 106 7.27 -1.16 -26.51
N PHE A 107 6.04 -1.32 -26.01
CA PHE A 107 5.39 -0.35 -25.14
C PHE A 107 5.24 -0.98 -23.77
N THR A 108 5.73 -0.27 -22.75
CA THR A 108 5.48 -0.62 -21.36
C THR A 108 4.25 0.11 -20.89
N TYR A 109 3.22 -0.64 -20.51
CA TYR A 109 2.04 -0.15 -19.82
C TYR A 109 2.24 -0.34 -18.33
N ILE A 110 2.12 0.75 -17.54
CA ILE A 110 2.09 0.65 -16.08
C ILE A 110 0.62 0.52 -15.68
N TYR A 111 0.28 -0.60 -15.05
CA TYR A 111 -1.03 -0.82 -14.45
C TYR A 111 -0.91 -0.78 -12.93
N THR A 112 -1.76 0.01 -12.28
CA THR A 112 -1.81 0.06 -10.81
C THR A 112 -2.94 -0.82 -10.30
N ILE A 113 -2.59 -1.79 -9.46
CA ILE A 113 -3.55 -2.60 -8.71
C ILE A 113 -3.73 -1.94 -7.34
N PRO A 114 -4.95 -1.48 -6.98
CA PRO A 114 -5.22 -0.99 -5.65
C PRO A 114 -5.35 -2.14 -4.63
N LEU A 115 -4.59 -2.01 -3.54
CA LEU A 115 -4.73 -2.73 -2.28
C LEU A 115 -4.94 -1.69 -1.17
N HIS A 116 -6.15 -1.16 -1.10
CA HIS A 116 -6.56 -0.15 -0.13
C HIS A 116 -7.26 -0.83 1.03
N LEU A 117 -6.66 -0.71 2.20
CA LEU A 117 -7.05 -1.40 3.42
C LEU A 117 -7.36 -0.37 4.51
N GLY A 118 -8.39 -0.62 5.30
CA GLY A 118 -8.72 0.15 6.49
C GLY A 118 -9.63 -0.66 7.40
N TYR A 119 -9.09 -1.08 8.55
CA TYR A 119 -9.78 -1.98 9.48
C TYR A 119 -9.73 -1.47 10.90
N ILE A 120 -10.86 -1.55 11.60
CA ILE A 120 -10.91 -1.40 13.05
C ILE A 120 -10.56 -2.74 13.67
N ILE A 121 -9.49 -2.80 14.45
CA ILE A 121 -9.01 -4.02 15.09
C ILE A 121 -9.67 -4.20 16.46
N LEU A 122 -10.38 -5.32 16.59
CA LEU A 122 -10.99 -5.76 17.84
C LEU A 122 -10.01 -6.58 18.67
N ASN A 123 -10.25 -6.67 19.99
CA ASN A 123 -9.46 -7.50 20.89
C ASN A 123 -9.37 -8.98 20.45
N SER A 124 -10.39 -9.50 19.75
CA SER A 124 -10.40 -10.84 19.17
C SER A 124 -9.37 -11.05 18.06
N HIS A 125 -9.02 -10.00 17.32
CA HIS A 125 -8.09 -10.02 16.19
C HIS A 125 -6.69 -9.52 16.57
N LYS A 126 -6.52 -9.03 17.80
CA LYS A 126 -5.25 -8.49 18.29
C LYS A 126 -4.07 -9.48 18.12
N ARG A 127 -4.26 -10.74 18.49
CA ARG A 127 -3.18 -11.75 18.45
C ARG A 127 -2.72 -12.12 17.03
N GLU A 128 -3.64 -12.11 16.06
CA GLU A 128 -3.29 -12.38 14.66
C GLU A 128 -2.58 -11.19 14.00
N ILE A 129 -2.94 -9.96 14.37
CA ILE A 129 -2.32 -8.73 13.82
C ILE A 129 -1.02 -8.37 14.53
N GLN A 130 -0.77 -8.93 15.71
CA GLN A 130 0.43 -8.67 16.50
C GLN A 130 1.74 -8.86 15.71
N SER A 131 1.83 -9.87 14.83
CA SER A 131 3.04 -10.06 14.00
C SER A 131 3.26 -8.88 13.04
N LEU A 132 2.18 -8.42 12.38
CA LEU A 132 2.21 -7.28 11.47
C LEU A 132 2.65 -6.00 12.20
N TYR A 133 2.12 -5.79 13.41
CA TYR A 133 2.52 -4.67 14.27
C TYR A 133 4.00 -4.78 14.69
N ASN A 134 4.44 -5.97 15.14
CA ASN A 134 5.82 -6.19 15.61
C ASN A 134 6.84 -5.94 14.49
N ASP A 135 6.55 -6.46 13.29
CA ASP A 135 7.39 -6.25 12.10
C ASP A 135 7.46 -4.77 11.76
N CYS A 136 6.32 -4.08 11.79
CA CYS A 136 6.27 -2.66 11.51
C CYS A 136 7.06 -1.83 12.54
N LYS A 137 6.82 -2.00 13.84
CA LYS A 137 7.50 -1.27 14.91
C LYS A 137 9.02 -1.47 14.88
N ARG A 138 9.46 -2.67 14.47
CA ARG A 138 10.87 -3.04 14.50
C ARG A 138 11.63 -2.66 13.23
N PHE A 139 11.00 -2.78 12.08
CA PHE A 139 11.68 -2.65 10.79
C PHE A 139 11.21 -1.46 9.95
N ASN A 140 10.12 -0.79 10.35
CA ASN A 140 9.47 0.30 9.60
C ASN A 140 9.10 -0.07 8.15
N ILE A 141 8.99 -1.37 7.87
CA ILE A 141 8.69 -1.92 6.56
C ILE A 141 7.83 -3.17 6.72
N LEU A 142 6.89 -3.36 5.80
CA LEU A 142 6.08 -4.56 5.69
C LEU A 142 6.18 -5.12 4.29
N TYR A 143 6.07 -6.44 4.18
CA TYR A 143 6.10 -7.14 2.91
C TYR A 143 4.77 -7.80 2.63
N PHE A 144 4.29 -7.55 1.42
CA PHE A 144 3.06 -8.10 0.90
C PHE A 144 3.32 -8.76 -0.45
N SER A 145 2.38 -9.57 -0.90
CA SER A 145 2.33 -9.98 -2.29
C SER A 145 0.93 -9.91 -2.86
N VAL A 146 0.89 -9.91 -4.20
CA VAL A 146 -0.30 -10.17 -4.98
C VAL A 146 -0.06 -11.41 -5.85
N LEU A 147 -0.96 -12.39 -5.74
CA LEU A 147 -0.98 -13.62 -6.52
C LEU A 147 -2.07 -13.52 -7.59
N PHE A 148 -1.67 -13.74 -8.83
CA PHE A 148 -2.57 -13.89 -9.98
C PHE A 148 -2.74 -15.37 -10.32
N ASP A 149 -3.98 -15.83 -10.27
CA ASP A 149 -4.38 -17.19 -10.61
C ASP A 149 -5.46 -17.18 -11.70
N GLU A 150 -5.69 -18.35 -12.30
CA GLU A 150 -6.63 -18.55 -13.42
C GLU A 150 -6.38 -17.57 -14.58
N LEU A 151 -5.10 -17.41 -14.92
CA LEU A 151 -4.67 -16.46 -15.94
C LEU A 151 -5.07 -16.91 -17.33
N TYR A 152 -5.57 -15.98 -18.14
CA TYR A 152 -5.72 -16.20 -19.56
C TYR A 152 -5.58 -14.90 -20.35
N ILE A 153 -5.10 -15.03 -21.58
CA ILE A 153 -5.14 -13.95 -22.55
C ILE A 153 -6.24 -14.23 -23.56
N SER A 154 -6.94 -13.18 -23.98
CA SER A 154 -7.96 -13.28 -25.02
C SER A 154 -7.78 -12.20 -26.08
N ASN A 155 -8.04 -12.53 -27.32
CA ASN A 155 -8.21 -11.57 -28.41
C ASN A 155 -9.40 -11.99 -29.28
N LYS A 156 -9.64 -11.28 -30.39
CA LYS A 156 -10.75 -11.59 -31.32
C LYS A 156 -10.67 -12.98 -31.96
N ILE A 157 -9.50 -13.60 -31.97
CA ILE A 157 -9.22 -14.86 -32.68
C ILE A 157 -9.28 -16.05 -31.72
N LYS A 158 -8.67 -15.92 -30.53
CA LYS A 158 -8.49 -17.04 -29.61
C LYS A 158 -8.39 -16.58 -28.15
N LYS A 159 -8.79 -17.49 -27.26
CA LYS A 159 -8.48 -17.48 -25.82
C LYS A 159 -7.38 -18.50 -25.53
N ILE A 160 -6.37 -18.10 -24.77
CA ILE A 160 -5.24 -18.95 -24.37
C ILE A 160 -5.15 -18.90 -22.85
N ASN A 161 -5.33 -20.03 -22.19
CA ASN A 161 -5.16 -20.16 -20.75
C ASN A 161 -3.67 -20.32 -20.41
N ASN A 162 -3.29 -19.84 -19.23
CA ASN A 162 -1.97 -20.02 -18.65
C ASN A 162 -2.12 -20.76 -17.32
N ASP A 163 -1.57 -21.96 -17.25
CA ASP A 163 -1.65 -22.81 -16.05
C ASP A 163 -0.64 -22.38 -14.97
N LYS A 164 0.21 -21.38 -15.26
CA LYS A 164 1.14 -20.81 -14.29
C LYS A 164 0.45 -19.75 -13.44
N ARG A 165 0.88 -19.71 -12.18
CA ARG A 165 0.52 -18.67 -11.21
C ARG A 165 1.69 -17.70 -11.09
N TYR A 166 1.39 -16.42 -10.93
CA TYR A 166 2.40 -15.38 -10.79
C TYR A 166 2.18 -14.65 -9.48
N GLU A 167 3.22 -14.58 -8.66
CA GLU A 167 3.20 -13.85 -7.40
C GLU A 167 4.21 -12.71 -7.47
N LEU A 168 3.74 -11.49 -7.20
CA LEU A 168 4.59 -10.31 -7.09
C LEU A 168 4.70 -9.91 -5.62
N ILE A 169 5.91 -9.95 -5.09
CA ILE A 169 6.22 -9.46 -3.75
C ILE A 169 6.60 -7.98 -3.84
N PHE A 170 6.09 -7.18 -2.92
CA PHE A 170 6.41 -5.76 -2.78
C PHE A 170 6.52 -5.40 -1.30
N SER A 171 7.27 -4.34 -1.02
CA SER A 171 7.34 -3.74 0.30
C SER A 171 6.54 -2.45 0.36
N CYS A 172 6.13 -2.07 1.56
CA CYS A 172 5.63 -0.74 1.87
C CYS A 172 6.30 -0.23 3.15
N LYS A 173 6.45 1.08 3.24
CA LYS A 173 6.81 1.72 4.52
C LYS A 173 5.68 1.50 5.50
N CYS A 174 5.98 1.66 6.78
CA CYS A 174 4.94 1.61 7.77
C CYS A 174 5.14 2.62 8.90
N PHE A 175 4.03 2.98 9.54
CA PHE A 175 3.96 3.97 10.60
C PHE A 175 3.14 3.42 11.76
N VAL A 176 3.62 3.65 12.99
CA VAL A 176 2.95 3.25 14.23
C VAL A 176 2.83 4.47 15.12
N ASP A 177 1.60 4.84 15.45
CA ASP A 177 1.29 5.82 16.49
C ASP A 177 1.67 5.26 17.87
N ASP A 178 2.39 6.05 18.67
CA ASP A 178 2.86 5.68 20.01
C ASP A 178 1.71 5.26 20.94
N ASN A 179 0.50 5.76 20.71
CA ASN A 179 -0.67 5.43 21.53
C ASN A 179 -1.21 4.01 21.28
N VAL A 180 -0.76 3.35 20.20
CA VAL A 180 -1.21 2.01 19.79
C VAL A 180 -0.43 0.90 20.49
N ASP A 181 0.75 1.20 21.04
CA ASP A 181 1.64 0.23 21.70
C ASP A 181 0.91 -0.51 22.85
N ASN A 182 0.07 0.19 23.61
CA ASN A 182 -0.73 -0.40 24.70
C ASN A 182 -1.73 -1.45 24.22
N PHE A 183 -2.23 -1.31 22.99
CA PHE A 183 -3.15 -2.27 22.42
C PHE A 183 -2.41 -3.54 21.99
N PHE A 184 -1.23 -3.47 21.37
CA PHE A 184 -0.49 -4.64 20.88
C PHE A 184 0.54 -5.18 21.88
N ASN A 185 0.05 -5.71 23.00
CA ASN A 185 0.86 -6.29 24.08
C ASN A 185 0.72 -7.81 24.23
N SER A 186 0.37 -8.53 23.16
CA SER A 186 0.15 -9.98 23.20
C SER A 186 1.23 -10.78 22.48
N SER A 187 1.29 -12.09 22.71
CA SER A 187 2.12 -12.98 21.88
C SER A 187 1.47 -13.19 20.50
N PRO A 188 2.24 -13.08 19.41
CA PRO A 188 1.74 -13.27 18.06
C PRO A 188 1.26 -14.71 17.83
N VAL A 189 0.30 -14.88 16.94
CA VAL A 189 -0.18 -16.19 16.47
C VAL A 189 -0.23 -16.19 14.96
N HIS A 190 0.41 -17.18 14.34
CA HIS A 190 0.28 -17.40 12.90
C HIS A 190 -1.14 -17.83 12.54
N LYS A 191 -1.72 -17.16 11.54
CA LYS A 191 -2.95 -17.60 10.87
C LYS A 191 -2.74 -17.66 9.38
N ASN A 192 -3.32 -18.67 8.73
CA ASN A 192 -3.29 -18.80 7.28
C ASN A 192 -4.12 -17.70 6.59
N ILE A 193 -5.17 -17.21 7.25
CA ILE A 193 -6.03 -16.12 6.79
C ILE A 193 -6.17 -15.12 7.94
N ILE A 194 -5.95 -13.83 7.65
CA ILE A 194 -6.06 -12.72 8.62
C ILE A 194 -7.15 -11.75 8.21
N LEU A 195 -7.62 -10.94 9.17
CA LEU A 195 -8.65 -9.91 8.96
C LEU A 195 -10.00 -10.50 8.51
N GLU A 196 -10.21 -11.78 8.81
CA GLU A 196 -11.44 -12.47 8.51
C GLU A 196 -12.60 -11.90 9.33
N ASN A 197 -13.77 -11.82 8.70
CA ASN A 197 -15.00 -11.28 9.29
C ASN A 197 -14.93 -9.80 9.70
N LEU A 198 -13.99 -9.03 9.15
CA LEU A 198 -13.93 -7.58 9.31
C LEU A 198 -14.41 -6.87 8.03
N ASN A 199 -15.00 -5.69 8.22
CA ASN A 199 -15.34 -4.79 7.13
C ASN A 199 -14.11 -3.96 6.74
N ASN A 200 -13.87 -3.81 5.44
CA ASN A 200 -12.83 -2.94 4.93
C ASN A 200 -13.41 -1.55 4.61
N ASP A 201 -12.85 -0.52 5.22
CA ASP A 201 -13.14 0.88 4.92
C ASP A 201 -11.83 1.66 4.79
N PRO A 202 -11.30 1.81 3.56
CA PRO A 202 -10.07 2.54 3.31
C PRO A 202 -10.10 4.01 3.74
N ASN A 203 -11.28 4.61 3.91
CA ASN A 203 -11.37 6.01 4.33
C ASN A 203 -10.96 6.20 5.79
N LEU A 204 -10.94 5.11 6.59
CA LEU A 204 -10.49 5.16 7.99
C LEU A 204 -9.04 5.60 8.14
N VAL A 205 -8.23 5.45 7.08
CA VAL A 205 -6.82 5.86 7.04
C VAL A 205 -6.58 7.12 6.23
N ASP A 206 -7.61 7.71 5.60
CA ASP A 206 -7.47 8.90 4.75
C ASP A 206 -7.31 10.20 5.53
N ASP A 207 -7.80 10.26 6.77
CA ASP A 207 -7.63 11.41 7.65
C ASP A 207 -6.17 11.66 8.09
N LEU A 208 -5.23 10.80 7.65
CA LEU A 208 -3.80 10.89 7.91
C LEU A 208 -3.01 11.69 6.87
N ASN A 209 -3.50 11.83 5.63
CA ASN A 209 -2.76 12.58 4.59
C ASN A 209 -2.63 14.07 4.95
N ASN A 210 -3.54 14.59 5.78
CA ASN A 210 -3.52 15.97 6.28
C ASN A 210 -2.88 16.13 7.67
N SER A 211 -2.57 15.03 8.38
CA SER A 211 -2.17 15.08 9.80
C SER A 211 -0.83 14.40 10.13
N SER A 212 -0.20 13.69 9.19
CA SER A 212 1.12 13.08 9.45
C SER A 212 2.27 14.11 9.39
N PRO A 213 3.10 14.25 10.45
CA PRO A 213 4.27 15.12 10.43
C PRO A 213 5.34 14.71 9.40
N VAL A 214 5.31 13.45 8.94
CA VAL A 214 6.15 12.95 7.84
C VAL A 214 5.78 13.62 6.52
N ASN A 215 4.49 13.91 6.30
CA ASN A 215 4.04 14.65 5.10
C ASN A 215 4.33 16.14 5.19
N LYS A 216 4.30 16.76 6.39
CA LYS A 216 4.72 18.17 6.54
C LYS A 216 6.17 18.36 6.10
N ASN A 217 7.08 17.48 6.50
CA ASN A 217 8.49 17.58 6.11
C ASN A 217 8.72 17.27 4.62
N MET A 218 8.00 16.30 4.03
CA MET A 218 8.06 16.04 2.59
C MET A 218 7.48 17.17 1.73
N ILE A 219 6.44 17.86 2.20
CA ILE A 219 5.86 19.03 1.51
C ILE A 219 6.84 20.22 1.59
N LEU A 220 7.49 20.44 2.75
CA LEU A 220 8.54 21.44 2.90
C LEU A 220 9.76 21.19 2.00
N GLU A 221 10.23 19.94 1.89
CA GLU A 221 11.37 19.59 1.01
C GLU A 221 11.04 19.72 -0.49
N ASN A 222 9.78 19.56 -0.89
CA ASN A 222 9.36 19.77 -2.28
C ASN A 222 9.14 21.26 -2.64
N LEU A 223 8.79 22.10 -1.67
CA LEU A 223 8.70 23.56 -1.83
C LEU A 223 10.07 24.22 -2.00
N ASP A 224 11.12 23.68 -1.38
CA ASP A 224 12.49 24.18 -1.51
C ASP A 224 13.16 23.80 -2.85
N ASN A 225 12.57 22.88 -3.62
CA ASN A 225 13.14 22.36 -4.87
C ASN A 225 12.38 22.77 -6.14
N ASP A 226 11.33 23.59 -6.04
CA ASP A 226 10.63 24.13 -7.21
C ASP A 226 11.31 25.43 -7.71
N PRO A 227 11.95 25.41 -8.90
CA PRO A 227 12.66 26.57 -9.44
C PRO A 227 11.74 27.76 -9.78
N ASN A 228 10.42 27.59 -9.75
CA ASN A 228 9.46 28.68 -9.97
C ASN A 228 9.04 29.44 -8.69
N LEU A 229 9.53 29.04 -7.51
CA LEU A 229 9.24 29.71 -6.22
C LEU A 229 10.46 30.44 -5.61
N VAL A 230 11.55 30.56 -6.38
CA VAL A 230 12.84 31.14 -5.95
C VAL A 230 12.72 32.60 -5.47
N ASP A 231 11.65 33.32 -5.83
CA ASP A 231 11.44 34.71 -5.39
C ASP A 231 10.91 34.85 -3.94
N LEU A 232 10.42 33.78 -3.31
CA LEU A 232 9.90 33.83 -1.92
C LEU A 232 10.97 33.63 -0.84
N ASN A 233 12.14 33.07 -1.19
CA ASN A 233 13.25 32.88 -0.25
C ASN A 233 13.97 34.18 0.15
N ASN A 234 13.60 35.31 -0.45
CA ASN A 234 14.06 36.65 -0.05
C ASN A 234 13.08 37.39 0.87
N SER A 235 11.96 36.77 1.29
CA SER A 235 10.99 37.41 2.18
C SER A 235 11.28 37.13 3.66
N SER A 236 11.13 38.18 4.49
CA SER A 236 11.39 38.20 5.93
C SER A 236 10.69 37.04 6.68
N PRO A 237 11.27 36.51 7.80
CA PRO A 237 10.67 35.45 8.63
C PRO A 237 9.21 35.69 9.06
N VAL A 238 8.80 36.96 9.09
CA VAL A 238 7.44 37.38 9.43
C VAL A 238 6.42 36.98 8.36
N ASN A 239 6.80 36.93 7.08
CA ASN A 239 5.92 36.52 5.99
C ASN A 239 5.68 35.00 5.94
N LYS A 240 6.67 34.17 6.32
CA LYS A 240 6.50 32.71 6.37
C LYS A 240 5.47 32.28 7.43
N ASN A 241 5.47 32.92 8.61
CA ASN A 241 4.50 32.60 9.66
C ASN A 241 3.07 33.09 9.35
N MET A 242 2.93 34.23 8.67
CA MET A 242 1.62 34.73 8.22
C MET A 242 0.94 33.84 7.16
N ILE A 243 1.72 33.14 6.32
CA ILE A 243 1.17 32.21 5.33
C ILE A 243 0.73 30.90 5.99
N LEU A 244 1.46 30.41 6.99
CA LEU A 244 1.04 29.24 7.78
C LEU A 244 -0.26 29.50 8.57
N GLU A 245 -0.42 30.68 9.19
CA GLU A 245 -1.65 31.01 9.93
C GLU A 245 -2.89 31.17 9.03
N ASN A 246 -2.72 31.49 7.74
CA ASN A 246 -3.84 31.61 6.80
C ASN A 246 -4.24 30.25 6.16
N LEU A 247 -3.30 29.29 6.05
CA LEU A 247 -3.58 27.93 5.58
C LEU A 247 -4.35 27.08 6.61
N ASP A 248 -4.17 27.35 7.90
CA ASP A 248 -4.95 26.70 8.97
C ASP A 248 -6.43 27.17 9.00
N ASN A 249 -6.77 28.26 8.31
CA ASN A 249 -8.10 28.88 8.37
C ASN A 249 -8.94 28.75 7.08
N ASP A 250 -8.36 28.38 5.93
CA ASP A 250 -9.14 28.10 4.70
C ASP A 250 -8.41 27.11 3.75
N PRO A 251 -8.87 25.85 3.65
CA PRO A 251 -8.24 24.82 2.81
C PRO A 251 -8.42 25.05 1.30
N ASN A 252 -9.22 26.03 0.85
CA ASN A 252 -9.43 26.31 -0.57
C ASN A 252 -8.42 27.31 -1.18
N LEU A 253 -7.50 27.88 -0.39
CA LEU A 253 -6.52 28.86 -0.90
C LEU A 253 -5.49 28.27 -1.91
N VAL A 254 -5.36 26.93 -1.96
CA VAL A 254 -4.43 26.24 -2.86
C VAL A 254 -4.90 26.28 -4.31
N ASP A 255 -6.21 26.35 -4.56
CA ASP A 255 -6.78 26.39 -5.90
C ASP A 255 -6.70 27.79 -6.54
N ASP A 256 -6.73 28.86 -5.73
CA ASP A 256 -6.65 30.23 -6.22
C ASP A 256 -5.22 30.66 -6.60
N LEU A 257 -4.19 30.09 -5.96
CA LEU A 257 -2.78 30.35 -6.31
C LEU A 257 -2.34 29.65 -7.61
N ASN A 258 -3.00 28.56 -7.99
CA ASN A 258 -2.71 27.85 -9.25
C ASN A 258 -3.41 28.47 -10.46
N ASN A 259 -4.47 29.27 -10.26
CA ASN A 259 -5.25 29.88 -11.35
C ASN A 259 -4.88 31.34 -11.66
N SER A 260 -4.01 31.99 -10.87
CA SER A 260 -3.62 33.39 -11.12
C SER A 260 -2.43 33.59 -12.08
N ASN A 261 -1.92 32.51 -12.70
CA ASN A 261 -0.79 32.57 -13.65
C ASN A 261 -1.18 32.29 -15.11
N LEU A 262 -2.46 32.47 -15.44
CA LEU A 262 -2.98 32.42 -16.82
C LEU A 262 -3.68 33.75 -17.18
N GLU A 263 -2.92 34.85 -17.18
CA GLU A 263 -3.10 35.99 -18.10
C GLU A 263 -1.75 36.52 -18.57
#